data_AF-A0A8H4FPU9-F1
#
_entry.id   AF-A0A8H4FPU9-F1
#
_cell.length_a   1.000
_cell.length_b   1.000
_cell.length_c   1.000
_cell.angle_alpha   90.00
_cell.angle_beta   90.00
_cell.angle_gamma   90.00
#
_symmetry.space_group_name_H-M   'P 1'
#
loop_
_entity.id
_entity.type
_entity.pdbx_description
1 polymer ?
#
loop_
_entity_poly.entity_id
_entity_poly.type
_entity_poly.pdbx_seq_one_letter_code
_entity_poly.pdbx_strand_id
1 'polypeptide(L)'
;MSNSFFERANPPPRRKTCVACTKAKRRCDHGQPSCLRCSRRKIDCVYPSPLSARSKSSAAHHTPQSFGSPLPESDPTPAAETPVPATLDACTDNSLVSWSHGPDLLPLDLEALEDVDFDVGFEDLINTDALLDGALSLPVALTPKPDQMLVPSRHHPQTSLEEMIASRIQYALDVIKKVPSSMVSENQTPWSHPYLYRAYMPREMQDAQACCALYAAKNQYNAAMILRTIQARAHEVLAAPPPKGRLEALARLHAILLYQIIRIFDGDIPMRASAQQSLTALEPAMLALLPFVKWESSQPTTGPAEDQSFCPTKEFWQEWIWQESARRTIFFTCFFLITHQMLIGREPPNGCSDRYIFCQSWTMSAHLWGAPNVVDFAIAWREKKHFVINQQSFNEALRDASADDIDLFGRMLMVGALGIDDTRLWFYNRGGTL
;
A
#
# COMPACT_ATOMS: atom_id res chain seq x y z
N MET A 1 -29.73 26.60 -12.88
CA MET A 1 -28.73 26.13 -11.90
C MET A 1 -29.47 25.34 -10.85
N SER A 2 -29.15 24.05 -10.72
CA SER A 2 -29.86 23.09 -9.89
C SER A 2 -29.70 23.42 -8.40
N ASN A 3 -30.80 23.35 -7.64
CA ASN A 3 -30.84 23.63 -6.19
C ASN A 3 -29.86 22.80 -5.33
N SER A 4 -29.19 21.79 -5.92
CA SER A 4 -28.25 20.90 -5.24
C SER A 4 -26.89 21.53 -4.90
N PHE A 5 -26.53 22.67 -5.48
CA PHE A 5 -25.23 23.31 -5.20
C PHE A 5 -25.27 24.16 -3.91
N PHE A 6 -26.39 24.85 -3.65
CA PHE A 6 -26.59 25.62 -2.41
C PHE A 6 -26.77 24.72 -1.18
N GLU A 7 -27.36 23.52 -1.32
CA GLU A 7 -27.55 22.57 -0.22
C GLU A 7 -26.24 21.96 0.35
N ARG A 8 -25.16 21.95 -0.43
CA ARG A 8 -23.85 21.40 0.01
C ARG A 8 -23.01 22.39 0.80
N ALA A 9 -23.21 23.68 0.57
CA ALA A 9 -22.45 24.73 1.27
C ALA A 9 -23.00 25.05 2.67
N ASN A 10 -24.26 24.69 2.95
CA ASN A 10 -24.91 24.93 4.23
C ASN A 10 -25.90 23.79 4.54
N PRO A 11 -25.43 22.64 5.09
CA PRO A 11 -26.30 21.50 5.30
C PRO A 11 -27.42 21.89 6.28
N PRO A 12 -28.70 21.58 5.97
CA PRO A 12 -29.80 21.93 6.85
C PRO A 12 -29.58 21.30 8.23
N PRO A 13 -29.87 22.02 9.33
CA PRO A 13 -29.63 21.53 10.68
C PRO A 13 -30.25 20.14 10.85
N ARG A 14 -29.43 19.20 11.32
CA ARG A 14 -29.78 17.78 11.47
C ARG A 14 -31.12 17.67 12.21
N ARG A 15 -32.19 17.31 11.48
CA ARG A 15 -33.55 17.31 12.00
C ARG A 15 -33.64 16.34 13.18
N LYS A 16 -34.18 16.81 14.32
CA LYS A 16 -34.31 15.99 15.54
C LYS A 16 -35.34 14.88 15.31
N THR A 17 -35.09 13.71 15.88
CA THR A 17 -36.03 12.58 15.88
C THR A 17 -37.26 12.95 16.72
N CYS A 18 -38.48 12.53 16.30
CA CYS A 18 -39.69 12.80 17.08
C CYS A 18 -39.63 12.14 18.46
N VAL A 19 -40.35 12.70 19.44
CA VAL A 19 -40.31 12.28 20.85
C VAL A 19 -40.67 10.80 21.01
N ALA A 20 -41.68 10.31 20.26
CA ALA A 20 -42.12 8.92 20.31
C ALA A 20 -41.09 7.91 19.76
N CYS A 21 -40.30 8.29 18.75
CA CYS A 21 -39.21 7.45 18.23
C CYS A 21 -37.98 7.50 19.13
N THR A 22 -37.68 8.66 19.72
CA THR A 22 -36.61 8.82 20.70
C THR A 22 -36.87 7.96 21.93
N LYS A 23 -38.07 8.05 22.54
CA LYS A 23 -38.46 7.24 23.72
C LYS A 23 -38.41 5.74 23.45
N ALA A 24 -38.71 5.32 22.21
CA ALA A 24 -38.70 3.93 21.81
C ALA A 24 -37.34 3.41 21.29
N LYS A 25 -36.30 4.26 21.24
CA LYS A 25 -35.00 3.95 20.62
C LYS A 25 -35.13 3.36 19.20
N ARG A 26 -36.03 3.93 18.38
CA ARG A 26 -36.26 3.49 16.98
C ARG A 26 -35.90 4.59 15.99
N ARG A 27 -35.50 4.20 14.78
CA ARG A 27 -35.24 5.11 13.66
C ARG A 27 -36.51 5.86 13.27
N CYS A 28 -36.39 7.16 13.04
CA CYS A 28 -37.45 8.04 12.56
C CYS A 28 -37.14 8.48 11.13
N ASP A 29 -38.14 8.44 10.25
CA ASP A 29 -38.05 8.86 8.85
C ASP A 29 -38.30 10.36 8.65
N HIS A 30 -38.58 11.10 9.72
CA HIS A 30 -38.75 12.56 9.74
C HIS A 30 -39.88 13.11 8.84
N GLY A 31 -40.84 12.26 8.44
CA GLY A 31 -42.05 12.70 7.75
C GLY A 31 -42.87 13.71 8.55
N GLN A 32 -43.46 14.69 7.86
CA GLN A 32 -44.46 15.64 8.40
C GLN A 32 -45.80 15.40 7.70
N PRO A 33 -46.94 15.49 8.41
CA PRO A 33 -47.11 15.88 9.82
C PRO A 33 -46.74 14.77 10.83
N SER A 34 -46.54 13.52 10.39
CA SER A 34 -46.09 12.42 11.24
C SER A 34 -45.10 11.50 10.51
N CYS A 35 -44.20 10.85 11.26
CA CYS A 35 -43.29 9.85 10.70
C CYS A 35 -44.04 8.53 10.40
N LEU A 36 -43.57 7.74 9.42
CA LEU A 36 -44.21 6.52 8.94
C LEU A 36 -44.50 5.53 10.08
N ARG A 37 -43.58 5.40 11.04
CA ARG A 37 -43.78 4.53 12.22
C ARG A 37 -44.92 5.02 13.10
N CYS A 38 -44.95 6.31 13.42
CA CYS A 38 -45.97 6.87 14.30
C CYS A 38 -47.34 6.87 13.62
N SER A 39 -47.40 7.14 12.32
CA SER A 39 -48.61 7.03 11.49
C SER A 39 -49.18 5.60 11.53
N ARG A 40 -48.37 4.58 11.23
CA ARG A 40 -48.83 3.17 11.22
C ARG A 40 -49.29 2.67 12.57
N ARG A 41 -48.65 3.11 13.65
CA ARG A 41 -48.98 2.67 15.02
C ARG A 41 -49.97 3.59 15.72
N LYS A 42 -50.48 4.62 15.04
CA LYS A 42 -51.39 5.64 15.60
C LYS A 42 -50.85 6.24 16.90
N ILE A 43 -49.54 6.55 16.93
CA ILE A 43 -48.87 7.17 18.07
C ILE A 43 -48.72 8.67 17.76
N ASP A 44 -48.92 9.51 18.78
CA ASP A 44 -48.73 10.96 18.64
C ASP A 44 -47.27 11.30 18.29
N CYS A 45 -47.09 12.06 17.20
CA CYS A 45 -45.80 12.29 16.55
C CYS A 45 -45.37 13.74 16.71
N VAL A 46 -44.84 14.09 17.89
CA VAL A 46 -44.38 15.45 18.19
C VAL A 46 -42.89 15.59 17.91
N TYR A 47 -42.51 16.61 17.12
CA TYR A 47 -41.11 17.03 16.96
C TYR A 47 -40.82 18.19 17.92
N PRO A 48 -39.69 18.16 18.66
CA PRO A 48 -39.34 19.24 19.57
C PRO A 48 -38.89 20.48 18.79
N SER A 49 -39.63 21.59 18.94
CA SER A 49 -39.20 22.91 18.46
C SER A 49 -38.00 23.42 19.28
N PRO A 50 -37.00 24.08 18.67
CA PRO A 50 -35.95 24.74 19.44
C PRO A 50 -36.55 25.87 20.29
N LEU A 51 -36.27 25.87 21.59
CA LEU A 51 -36.48 27.06 22.42
C LEU A 51 -35.49 28.13 21.94
N SER A 52 -36.01 29.25 21.42
CA SER A 52 -35.23 30.40 20.99
C SER A 52 -34.50 31.00 22.20
N ALA A 53 -33.18 30.82 22.25
CA ALA A 53 -32.32 31.48 23.23
C ALA A 53 -32.12 32.94 22.79
N ARG A 54 -32.66 33.85 23.62
CA ARG A 54 -32.57 35.32 23.55
C ARG A 54 -31.20 35.82 23.09
N SER A 55 -31.24 36.70 22.10
CA SER A 55 -30.18 37.62 21.68
C SER A 55 -29.64 38.44 22.85
N LYS A 56 -28.31 38.42 23.05
CA LYS A 56 -27.61 39.43 23.86
C LYS A 56 -27.22 40.60 22.95
N SER A 57 -27.82 41.77 23.16
CA SER A 57 -27.30 43.06 22.69
C SER A 57 -26.73 43.83 23.87
N SER A 58 -25.53 44.39 23.71
CA SER A 58 -24.90 45.29 24.68
C SER A 58 -25.50 46.70 24.60
N ALA A 59 -25.72 47.33 25.76
CA ALA A 59 -25.16 48.64 26.17
C ALA A 59 -26.05 49.40 27.18
N ALA A 60 -25.43 49.68 28.34
CA ALA A 60 -25.42 50.91 29.15
C ALA A 60 -26.70 51.60 29.70
N HIS A 61 -26.59 51.89 31.02
CA HIS A 61 -27.14 52.99 31.84
C HIS A 61 -28.66 53.07 32.11
N HIS A 62 -29.05 52.86 33.39
CA HIS A 62 -29.37 53.91 34.40
C HIS A 62 -29.96 53.25 35.70
N THR A 63 -29.55 53.76 36.86
CA THR A 63 -29.92 53.44 38.27
C THR A 63 -31.31 54.02 38.68
N PRO A 64 -31.85 53.89 39.94
CA PRO A 64 -31.53 53.04 41.12
C PRO A 64 -32.75 52.44 41.90
N GLN A 65 -32.45 51.73 43.02
CA GLN A 65 -33.18 51.53 44.31
C GLN A 65 -33.48 50.05 44.67
N SER A 66 -32.71 49.44 45.60
CA SER A 66 -32.93 49.26 47.07
C SER A 66 -33.78 48.01 47.37
N PHE A 67 -33.56 47.09 48.32
CA PHE A 67 -32.84 47.01 49.61
C PHE A 67 -32.53 45.53 49.93
N GLY A 68 -31.55 45.25 50.79
CA GLY A 68 -31.57 44.05 51.67
C GLY A 68 -30.43 43.02 51.52
N SER A 69 -29.29 43.29 52.17
CA SER A 69 -28.38 42.27 52.75
C SER A 69 -28.95 41.77 54.10
N PRO A 70 -28.48 40.68 54.76
CA PRO A 70 -27.06 40.24 54.79
C PRO A 70 -26.76 38.72 54.79
N LEU A 71 -25.48 38.43 54.49
CA LEU A 71 -24.65 37.24 54.82
C LEU A 71 -24.37 37.16 56.36
N PRO A 72 -23.42 36.35 56.93
CA PRO A 72 -22.50 35.30 56.39
C PRO A 72 -22.37 34.04 57.32
N GLU A 73 -21.30 33.25 57.08
CA GLU A 73 -20.52 32.36 57.98
C GLU A 73 -20.66 30.85 57.71
N SER A 74 -19.63 29.98 57.81
CA SER A 74 -18.17 29.97 57.54
C SER A 74 -17.66 28.61 58.08
N ASP A 75 -16.97 27.82 57.24
CA ASP A 75 -15.94 26.78 57.56
C ASP A 75 -16.29 25.61 58.53
N PRO A 76 -15.40 24.60 58.76
CA PRO A 76 -14.63 23.75 57.83
C PRO A 76 -14.71 22.22 58.17
N THR A 77 -13.95 21.43 57.40
CA THR A 77 -13.62 19.97 57.40
C THR A 77 -13.18 19.35 58.76
N PRO A 78 -13.14 18.00 58.95
CA PRO A 78 -11.92 17.23 58.59
C PRO A 78 -12.10 15.72 58.22
N ALA A 79 -10.94 15.11 57.96
CA ALA A 79 -10.59 13.85 57.29
C ALA A 79 -10.93 12.51 57.98
N ALA A 80 -10.92 11.42 57.20
CA ALA A 80 -10.53 10.08 57.62
C ALA A 80 -10.08 9.20 56.41
N GLU A 81 -9.22 8.24 56.70
CA GLU A 81 -8.23 7.56 55.85
C GLU A 81 -8.74 6.32 55.05
N THR A 82 -7.96 5.97 54.01
CA THR A 82 -7.79 4.80 53.08
C THR A 82 -8.34 3.40 53.47
N PRO A 83 -8.47 2.38 52.55
CA PRO A 83 -7.54 2.02 51.46
C PRO A 83 -8.09 1.51 50.09
N VAL A 84 -7.13 1.40 49.16
CA VAL A 84 -7.09 0.98 47.74
C VAL A 84 -7.71 -0.41 47.45
N PRO A 85 -8.14 -0.71 46.20
CA PRO A 85 -7.28 -1.61 45.40
C PRO A 85 -7.18 -1.29 43.87
N ALA A 86 -6.01 -1.66 43.33
CA ALA A 86 -5.70 -2.06 41.96
C ALA A 86 -5.93 -1.05 40.82
N THR A 87 -4.86 -0.32 40.49
CA THR A 87 -4.66 0.40 39.24
C THR A 87 -4.57 -0.58 38.07
N LEU A 88 -5.51 -0.46 37.13
CA LEU A 88 -5.28 -0.81 35.73
C LEU A 88 -4.39 0.29 35.16
N ASP A 89 -3.14 -0.02 34.85
CA ASP A 89 -2.23 0.90 34.17
C ASP A 89 -2.75 1.14 32.75
N ALA A 90 -3.46 2.26 32.59
CA ALA A 90 -3.79 2.84 31.32
C ALA A 90 -2.53 3.54 30.79
N CYS A 91 -1.92 2.99 29.75
CA CYS A 91 -0.89 3.67 28.98
C CYS A 91 -1.52 4.85 28.21
N THR A 92 -1.63 6.00 28.88
CA THR A 92 -1.65 7.29 28.20
C THR A 92 -0.22 7.77 28.06
N ASP A 93 0.35 7.63 26.86
CA ASP A 93 1.25 8.67 26.38
C ASP A 93 1.05 8.88 24.88
N ASN A 94 0.65 10.09 24.56
CA ASN A 94 0.18 10.52 23.25
C ASN A 94 1.16 11.57 22.77
N SER A 95 2.36 11.15 22.35
CA SER A 95 3.26 12.04 21.62
C SER A 95 2.87 12.03 20.14
N LEU A 96 1.74 12.69 19.86
CA LEU A 96 1.42 13.19 18.53
C LEU A 96 2.45 14.26 18.20
N VAL A 97 3.41 13.94 17.33
CA VAL A 97 4.15 14.97 16.60
C VAL A 97 3.11 15.79 15.83
N SER A 98 2.93 17.03 16.30
CA SER A 98 2.02 18.02 15.73
C SER A 98 2.50 18.41 14.34
N TRP A 99 1.69 18.14 13.32
CA TRP A 99 1.92 18.59 11.95
C TRP A 99 1.69 20.11 11.87
N SER A 100 2.76 20.88 11.66
CA SER A 100 2.66 22.26 11.19
C SER A 100 2.65 22.28 9.66
N HIS A 101 1.59 22.86 9.10
CA HIS A 101 1.39 23.06 7.67
C HIS A 101 2.41 24.04 7.08
N GLY A 102 3.05 23.66 5.97
CA GLY A 102 3.80 24.57 5.08
C GLY A 102 4.43 23.80 3.91
N PRO A 103 4.21 24.20 2.63
CA PRO A 103 4.84 23.55 1.49
C PRO A 103 6.12 24.29 1.12
N ASP A 104 7.27 23.81 1.58
CA ASP A 104 8.56 24.22 1.03
C ASP A 104 9.14 23.07 0.22
N LEU A 105 9.07 23.24 -1.10
CA LEU A 105 9.75 22.43 -2.09
C LEU A 105 11.25 22.68 -1.96
N LEU A 106 11.99 21.74 -1.37
CA LEU A 106 13.45 21.74 -1.48
C LEU A 106 13.86 20.84 -2.66
N PRO A 107 14.69 21.34 -3.60
CA PRO A 107 15.26 20.52 -4.66
C PRO A 107 16.17 19.44 -4.06
N LEU A 108 16.01 18.18 -4.49
CA LEU A 108 16.95 17.12 -4.18
C LEU A 108 18.24 17.40 -4.95
N ASP A 109 19.31 17.68 -4.20
CA ASP A 109 20.66 17.90 -4.71
C ASP A 109 21.32 16.53 -4.96
N LEU A 110 21.66 16.26 -6.23
CA LEU A 110 22.05 14.93 -6.74
C LEU A 110 23.58 14.73 -6.73
N GLU A 111 24.36 15.63 -6.12
CA GLU A 111 25.83 15.61 -6.17
C GLU A 111 26.52 15.11 -4.87
N ALA A 112 25.79 14.56 -3.89
CA ALA A 112 26.35 14.19 -2.58
C ALA A 112 26.61 12.68 -2.35
N LEU A 113 26.65 11.84 -3.39
CA LEU A 113 26.81 10.38 -3.28
C LEU A 113 28.07 9.81 -3.97
N GLU A 114 29.07 10.64 -4.26
CA GLU A 114 30.39 10.20 -4.69
C GLU A 114 31.28 9.88 -3.47
N ASP A 115 31.14 8.67 -2.91
CA ASP A 115 32.23 7.87 -2.29
C ASP A 115 31.63 6.74 -1.44
N VAL A 116 31.17 5.66 -2.09
CA VAL A 116 31.01 4.36 -1.42
C VAL A 116 31.39 3.26 -2.41
N ASP A 117 32.39 2.46 -2.02
CA ASP A 117 32.87 1.27 -2.70
C ASP A 117 31.77 0.18 -2.71
N PHE A 118 31.41 -0.34 -3.89
CA PHE A 118 30.29 -1.27 -4.09
C PHE A 118 30.79 -2.72 -4.09
N ASP A 119 30.51 -3.44 -3.00
CA ASP A 119 30.53 -4.91 -2.97
C ASP A 119 29.09 -5.46 -2.86
N VAL A 120 28.87 -6.53 -3.61
CA VAL A 120 27.65 -7.11 -4.19
C VAL A 120 26.50 -7.38 -3.20
N GLY A 121 25.23 -7.04 -3.55
CA GLY A 121 24.07 -7.37 -2.68
C GLY A 121 22.62 -7.20 -3.19
N PHE A 122 22.35 -6.37 -4.20
CA PHE A 122 20.95 -6.15 -4.70
C PHE A 122 20.85 -5.57 -6.10
N GLU A 123 21.98 -5.14 -6.67
CA GLU A 123 22.13 -5.00 -8.11
C GLU A 123 21.47 -6.21 -8.80
N ASP A 124 21.70 -7.44 -8.33
CA ASP A 124 21.19 -8.65 -8.97
C ASP A 124 19.66 -8.86 -9.00
N LEU A 125 18.89 -8.16 -8.16
CA LEU A 125 17.42 -8.30 -8.10
C LEU A 125 16.72 -7.45 -9.18
N ILE A 126 17.42 -6.45 -9.71
CA ILE A 126 16.91 -5.43 -10.64
C ILE A 126 17.82 -5.31 -11.88
N ASN A 127 19.08 -5.75 -11.83
CA ASN A 127 20.08 -5.58 -12.88
C ASN A 127 20.04 -6.72 -13.92
N THR A 128 20.11 -6.33 -15.18
CA THR A 128 20.16 -7.25 -16.32
C THR A 128 21.40 -8.12 -16.31
N ASP A 129 22.51 -7.65 -15.77
CA ASP A 129 23.80 -8.36 -15.81
C ASP A 129 23.79 -9.61 -14.91
N ALA A 130 23.16 -9.58 -13.74
CA ALA A 130 22.99 -10.78 -12.92
C ALA A 130 21.97 -11.78 -13.48
N LEU A 131 21.04 -11.29 -14.31
CA LEU A 131 20.09 -12.12 -15.05
C LEU A 131 20.74 -12.78 -16.29
N LEU A 132 21.87 -12.24 -16.77
CA LEU A 132 22.62 -12.69 -17.94
C LEU A 132 23.90 -13.48 -17.58
N ASP A 133 24.56 -13.20 -16.45
CA ASP A 133 25.74 -13.92 -15.98
C ASP A 133 25.36 -15.11 -15.10
N GLY A 134 25.18 -16.26 -15.74
CA GLY A 134 25.14 -17.55 -15.07
C GLY A 134 26.53 -18.01 -14.64
N ALA A 135 27.02 -17.55 -13.48
CA ALA A 135 27.89 -18.30 -12.55
C ALA A 135 28.52 -17.36 -11.50
N LEU A 136 28.16 -17.55 -10.22
CA LEU A 136 28.95 -17.03 -9.10
C LEU A 136 30.35 -17.67 -9.11
N SER A 137 31.35 -16.96 -9.61
CA SER A 137 32.74 -17.35 -9.49
C SER A 137 33.31 -16.84 -8.17
N LEU A 138 33.61 -17.76 -7.24
CA LEU A 138 34.31 -17.48 -5.98
C LEU A 138 35.67 -16.77 -6.23
N PRO A 139 36.10 -15.84 -5.36
CA PRO A 139 37.38 -15.15 -5.55
C PRO A 139 38.55 -16.08 -5.20
N VAL A 140 39.30 -16.52 -6.21
CA VAL A 140 40.59 -17.21 -6.04
C VAL A 140 41.69 -16.17 -5.89
N ALA A 141 42.53 -16.39 -4.88
CA ALA A 141 43.59 -15.52 -4.40
C ALA A 141 44.64 -15.12 -5.45
N LEU A 142 45.18 -13.91 -5.23
CA LEU A 142 46.28 -13.23 -5.92
C LEU A 142 47.48 -14.15 -6.20
N THR A 143 47.84 -14.31 -7.49
CA THR A 143 49.23 -14.56 -7.91
C THR A 143 49.56 -13.82 -9.22
N PRO A 144 50.82 -13.40 -9.45
CA PRO A 144 51.18 -12.50 -10.53
C PRO A 144 51.32 -13.23 -11.88
N LYS A 145 50.90 -12.55 -12.96
CA LYS A 145 50.98 -12.99 -14.37
C LYS A 145 52.40 -13.38 -14.81
N PRO A 146 52.51 -14.36 -15.72
CA PRO A 146 53.41 -14.24 -16.84
C PRO A 146 52.67 -14.30 -18.19
N ASP A 147 53.03 -13.33 -19.03
CA ASP A 147 52.98 -13.19 -20.48
C ASP A 147 51.88 -13.86 -21.32
N GLN A 148 51.23 -12.98 -22.08
CA GLN A 148 50.21 -13.22 -23.09
C GLN A 148 50.72 -14.13 -24.22
N MET A 149 50.26 -15.38 -24.25
CA MET A 149 50.17 -16.13 -25.49
C MET A 149 48.75 -16.01 -26.04
N LEU A 150 48.66 -15.57 -27.30
CA LEU A 150 47.45 -15.45 -28.10
C LEU A 150 46.66 -16.77 -28.13
N VAL A 151 45.69 -16.90 -27.23
CA VAL A 151 44.58 -17.84 -27.35
C VAL A 151 43.38 -17.02 -27.84
N PRO A 152 42.68 -17.43 -28.91
CA PRO A 152 41.43 -16.79 -29.29
C PRO A 152 40.50 -16.77 -28.09
N SER A 153 40.04 -15.58 -27.71
CA SER A 153 39.09 -15.39 -26.63
C SER A 153 37.92 -16.35 -26.86
N ARG A 154 37.75 -17.34 -25.98
CA ARG A 154 36.52 -18.13 -25.94
C ARG A 154 35.43 -17.13 -25.58
N HIS A 155 34.65 -16.71 -26.57
CA HIS A 155 33.40 -16.01 -26.33
C HIS A 155 32.62 -16.82 -25.27
N HIS A 156 32.37 -16.19 -24.12
CA HIS A 156 31.39 -16.71 -23.17
C HIS A 156 30.09 -16.98 -23.95
N PRO A 157 29.49 -18.18 -23.83
CA PRO A 157 28.21 -18.41 -24.47
C PRO A 157 27.22 -17.45 -23.82
N GLN A 158 26.75 -16.44 -24.57
CA GLN A 158 25.60 -15.66 -24.16
C GLN A 158 24.47 -16.65 -23.88
N THR A 159 24.00 -16.71 -22.64
CA THR A 159 22.82 -17.52 -22.29
C THR A 159 21.71 -17.16 -23.26
N SER A 160 21.09 -18.17 -23.87
CA SER A 160 19.99 -17.92 -24.81
C SER A 160 18.87 -17.17 -24.09
N LEU A 161 18.21 -16.23 -24.78
CA LEU A 161 17.01 -15.55 -24.27
C LEU A 161 15.98 -16.57 -23.74
N GLU A 162 15.87 -17.74 -24.37
CA GLU A 162 14.98 -18.82 -23.93
C GLU A 162 15.41 -19.43 -22.59
N GLU A 163 16.71 -19.63 -22.37
CA GLU A 163 17.26 -20.17 -21.12
C GLU A 163 17.10 -19.14 -19.98
N MET A 164 17.32 -17.86 -20.25
CA MET A 164 17.09 -16.78 -19.29
C MET A 164 15.61 -16.66 -18.92
N ILE A 165 14.71 -16.72 -19.91
CA ILE A 165 13.27 -16.70 -19.64
C ILE A 165 12.89 -17.90 -18.77
N ALA A 166 13.29 -19.11 -19.15
CA ALA A 166 12.95 -20.33 -18.44
C ALA A 166 13.49 -20.34 -17.00
N SER A 167 14.73 -19.89 -16.82
CA SER A 167 15.41 -19.93 -15.52
C SER A 167 14.93 -18.82 -14.57
N ARG A 168 14.65 -17.61 -15.04
CA ARG A 168 14.48 -16.44 -14.17
C ARG A 168 13.13 -15.73 -14.28
N ILE A 169 12.49 -15.77 -15.44
CA ILE A 169 11.29 -14.95 -15.71
C ILE A 169 10.00 -15.77 -15.71
N GLN A 170 10.04 -17.03 -16.16
CA GLN A 170 8.85 -17.84 -16.42
C GLN A 170 7.94 -18.00 -15.20
N TYR A 171 8.52 -18.23 -14.02
CA TYR A 171 7.76 -18.31 -12.76
C TYR A 171 6.95 -17.04 -12.49
N ALA A 172 7.59 -15.86 -12.63
CA ALA A 172 6.91 -14.59 -12.43
C ALA A 172 5.83 -14.35 -13.50
N LEU A 173 6.07 -14.73 -14.76
CA LEU A 173 5.05 -14.63 -15.83
C LEU A 173 3.81 -15.48 -15.51
N ASP A 174 4.00 -16.68 -14.97
CA ASP A 174 2.90 -17.56 -14.60
C ASP A 174 2.08 -17.02 -13.42
N VAL A 175 2.74 -16.31 -12.49
CA VAL A 175 2.04 -15.56 -11.42
C VAL A 175 1.30 -14.35 -12.00
N ILE A 176 1.97 -13.53 -12.81
CA ILE A 176 1.42 -12.30 -13.40
C ILE A 176 0.16 -12.58 -14.23
N LYS A 177 0.16 -13.66 -15.02
CA LYS A 177 -1.01 -14.06 -15.82
C LYS A 177 -2.25 -14.38 -14.98
N LYS A 178 -2.08 -14.77 -13.71
CA LYS A 178 -3.18 -15.09 -12.78
C LYS A 178 -3.72 -13.86 -12.05
N VAL A 179 -2.97 -12.75 -12.02
CA VAL A 179 -3.29 -11.54 -11.26
C VAL A 179 -4.70 -11.01 -11.53
N PRO A 180 -5.20 -10.90 -12.78
CA PRO A 180 -6.57 -10.44 -13.02
C PRO A 180 -7.62 -11.31 -12.31
N SER A 181 -7.45 -12.63 -12.32
CA SER A 181 -8.37 -13.56 -11.66
C SER A 181 -8.28 -13.48 -10.13
N SER A 182 -7.07 -13.38 -9.58
CA SER A 182 -6.85 -13.21 -8.12
C SER A 182 -7.43 -11.89 -7.61
N MET A 183 -7.31 -10.80 -8.38
CA MET A 183 -7.90 -9.50 -8.01
C MET A 183 -9.44 -9.58 -7.88
N VAL A 184 -10.10 -10.42 -8.68
CA VAL A 184 -11.56 -10.58 -8.65
C VAL A 184 -11.99 -11.52 -7.53
N SER A 185 -11.30 -12.64 -7.37
CA SER A 185 -11.70 -13.71 -6.45
C SER A 185 -11.25 -13.49 -5.01
N GLU A 186 -10.09 -12.85 -4.82
CA GLU A 186 -9.42 -12.71 -3.52
C GLU A 186 -9.19 -11.25 -3.13
N ASN A 187 -9.47 -10.30 -4.03
CA ASN A 187 -9.22 -8.87 -3.83
C ASN A 187 -7.76 -8.51 -3.53
N GLN A 188 -6.82 -9.30 -4.07
CA GLN A 188 -5.39 -9.15 -3.82
C GLN A 188 -4.55 -9.39 -5.07
N THR A 189 -3.31 -8.91 -5.01
CA THR A 189 -2.22 -9.25 -5.93
C THR A 189 -0.96 -9.51 -5.07
N PRO A 190 0.15 -10.02 -5.63
CA PRO A 190 1.39 -10.16 -4.86
C PRO A 190 1.87 -8.86 -4.19
N TRP A 191 1.51 -7.70 -4.75
CA TRP A 191 1.88 -6.37 -4.25
C TRP A 191 0.72 -5.59 -3.59
N SER A 192 -0.52 -6.08 -3.64
CA SER A 192 -1.70 -5.39 -3.12
C SER A 192 -2.41 -6.26 -2.08
N HIS A 193 -2.38 -5.82 -0.82
CA HIS A 193 -2.94 -6.58 0.30
C HIS A 193 -4.49 -6.67 0.20
N PRO A 194 -5.11 -7.82 0.55
CA PRO A 194 -6.57 -8.02 0.44
C PRO A 194 -7.42 -7.00 1.22
N TYR A 195 -6.88 -6.48 2.32
CA TYR A 195 -7.53 -5.47 3.16
C TYR A 195 -7.33 -4.01 2.73
N LEU A 196 -6.45 -3.72 1.76
CA LEU A 196 -6.10 -2.34 1.35
C LEU A 196 -7.34 -1.51 0.96
N TYR A 197 -8.20 -2.08 0.12
CA TYR A 197 -9.38 -1.40 -0.42
C TYR A 197 -10.70 -1.77 0.25
N ARG A 198 -10.65 -2.54 1.35
CA ARG A 198 -11.87 -3.09 1.99
C ARG A 198 -12.81 -2.01 2.52
N ALA A 199 -12.27 -0.91 3.05
CA ALA A 199 -13.08 0.19 3.56
C ALA A 199 -13.58 1.12 2.43
N TYR A 200 -12.71 1.39 1.45
CA TYR A 200 -13.00 2.24 0.31
C TYR A 200 -12.04 1.92 -0.84
N MET A 201 -12.59 1.60 -2.00
CA MET A 201 -11.84 1.39 -3.24
C MET A 201 -12.04 2.62 -4.14
N PRO A 202 -10.99 3.35 -4.57
CA PRO A 202 -11.14 4.45 -5.51
C PRO A 202 -11.70 3.99 -6.87
N ARG A 203 -12.38 4.90 -7.58
CA ARG A 203 -13.10 4.59 -8.82
C ARG A 203 -12.24 3.90 -9.89
N GLU A 204 -11.02 4.37 -10.10
CA GLU A 204 -10.10 3.81 -11.11
C GLU A 204 -9.81 2.33 -10.84
N MET A 205 -9.68 1.96 -9.55
CA MET A 205 -9.48 0.59 -9.13
C MET A 205 -10.76 -0.25 -9.22
N GLN A 206 -11.94 0.33 -8.91
CA GLN A 206 -13.23 -0.35 -9.12
C GLN A 206 -13.43 -0.70 -10.60
N ASP A 207 -13.17 0.26 -11.49
CA ASP A 207 -13.29 0.07 -12.94
C ASP A 207 -12.29 -1.00 -13.44
N ALA A 208 -11.07 -1.01 -12.91
CA ALA A 208 -10.06 -2.03 -13.21
C ALA A 208 -10.46 -3.43 -12.73
N GLN A 209 -10.95 -3.56 -11.48
CA GLN A 209 -11.44 -4.84 -10.95
C GLN A 209 -12.64 -5.37 -11.75
N ALA A 210 -13.56 -4.49 -12.15
CA ALA A 210 -14.67 -4.85 -13.03
C ALA A 210 -14.18 -5.31 -14.41
N CYS A 211 -13.15 -4.67 -14.96
CA CYS A 211 -12.51 -5.09 -16.20
C CYS A 211 -11.79 -6.45 -16.06
N CYS A 212 -11.18 -6.74 -14.93
CA CYS A 212 -10.64 -8.08 -14.64
C CYS A 212 -11.75 -9.14 -14.64
N ALA A 213 -12.92 -8.84 -14.08
CA ALA A 213 -14.06 -9.76 -14.09
C ALA A 213 -14.62 -9.97 -15.51
N LEU A 214 -14.73 -8.91 -16.30
CA LEU A 214 -15.09 -9.01 -17.72
C LEU A 214 -14.07 -9.87 -18.49
N TYR A 215 -12.79 -9.65 -18.24
CA TYR A 215 -11.72 -10.43 -18.85
C TYR A 215 -11.80 -11.92 -18.49
N ALA A 216 -12.11 -12.26 -17.23
CA ALA A 216 -12.33 -13.64 -16.81
C ALA A 216 -13.57 -14.28 -17.47
N ALA A 217 -14.60 -13.50 -17.80
CA ALA A 217 -15.80 -13.96 -18.51
C ALA A 217 -15.66 -13.97 -20.05
N LYS A 218 -14.47 -13.64 -20.57
CA LYS A 218 -14.19 -13.57 -22.00
C LYS A 218 -14.31 -14.95 -22.66
N ASN A 219 -14.99 -14.99 -23.81
CA ASN A 219 -15.13 -16.15 -24.68
C ASN A 219 -15.09 -15.71 -26.15
N GLN A 220 -15.16 -16.66 -27.08
CA GLN A 220 -15.06 -16.38 -28.52
C GLN A 220 -16.12 -15.42 -29.08
N TYR A 221 -17.27 -15.27 -28.42
CA TYR A 221 -18.38 -14.43 -28.89
C TYR A 221 -18.30 -12.98 -28.39
N ASN A 222 -17.79 -12.78 -27.16
CA ASN A 222 -17.77 -11.46 -26.51
C ASN A 222 -16.37 -10.81 -26.45
N ALA A 223 -15.32 -11.51 -26.89
CA ALA A 223 -13.93 -11.06 -26.79
C ALA A 223 -13.70 -9.65 -27.36
N ALA A 224 -14.13 -9.39 -28.60
CA ALA A 224 -13.89 -8.09 -29.24
C ALA A 224 -14.50 -6.92 -28.45
N MET A 225 -15.71 -7.10 -27.90
CA MET A 225 -16.37 -6.05 -27.12
C MET A 225 -15.68 -5.84 -25.77
N ILE A 226 -15.34 -6.93 -25.07
CA ILE A 226 -14.66 -6.88 -23.76
C ILE A 226 -13.30 -6.18 -23.90
N LEU A 227 -12.48 -6.59 -24.87
CA LEU A 227 -11.16 -6.02 -25.06
C LEU A 227 -11.23 -4.54 -25.45
N ARG A 228 -12.21 -4.15 -26.27
CA ARG A 228 -12.48 -2.73 -26.58
C ARG A 228 -12.85 -1.93 -25.33
N THR A 229 -13.68 -2.47 -24.44
CA THR A 229 -14.03 -1.82 -23.18
C THR A 229 -12.80 -1.65 -22.28
N ILE A 230 -11.99 -2.70 -22.14
CA ILE A 230 -10.76 -2.68 -21.33
C ILE A 230 -9.78 -1.63 -21.89
N GLN A 231 -9.59 -1.60 -23.21
CA GLN A 231 -8.72 -0.63 -23.86
C GLN A 231 -9.22 0.81 -23.68
N ALA A 232 -10.53 1.05 -23.79
CA ALA A 232 -11.11 2.36 -23.55
C ALA A 232 -10.86 2.83 -22.11
N ARG A 233 -11.08 1.97 -21.11
CA ARG A 233 -10.83 2.30 -19.69
C ARG A 233 -9.35 2.53 -19.40
N ALA A 234 -8.46 1.74 -20.00
CA ALA A 234 -7.02 1.97 -19.89
C ALA A 234 -6.64 3.37 -20.40
N HIS A 235 -7.12 3.77 -21.59
CA HIS A 235 -6.84 5.10 -22.13
C HIS A 235 -7.44 6.24 -21.28
N GLU A 236 -8.64 6.06 -20.73
CA GLU A 236 -9.25 7.04 -19.83
C GLU A 236 -8.40 7.29 -18.57
N VAL A 237 -7.89 6.22 -17.94
CA VAL A 237 -7.03 6.35 -16.75
C VAL A 237 -5.68 6.99 -17.10
N LEU A 238 -5.09 6.62 -18.24
CA LEU A 238 -3.83 7.19 -18.70
C LEU A 238 -3.94 8.68 -19.06
N ALA A 239 -5.10 9.13 -19.53
CA ALA A 239 -5.37 10.53 -19.86
C ALA A 239 -5.83 11.38 -18.66
N ALA A 240 -6.09 10.75 -17.51
CA ALA A 240 -6.61 11.42 -16.33
C ALA A 240 -5.55 12.34 -15.68
N PRO A 241 -5.94 13.50 -15.11
CA PRO A 241 -5.02 14.38 -14.41
C PRO A 241 -4.43 13.69 -13.17
N PRO A 242 -3.18 13.99 -12.77
CA PRO A 242 -2.49 13.30 -11.67
C PRO A 242 -3.32 13.32 -10.37
N PRO A 243 -3.31 12.22 -9.60
CA PRO A 243 -4.08 12.15 -8.38
C PRO A 243 -3.43 13.03 -7.30
N LYS A 244 -4.25 13.61 -6.42
CA LYS A 244 -3.77 14.48 -5.33
C LYS A 244 -3.58 13.74 -4.01
N GLY A 245 -4.30 12.64 -3.81
CA GLY A 245 -4.28 11.87 -2.56
C GLY A 245 -3.45 10.60 -2.70
N ARG A 246 -2.86 10.18 -1.57
CA ARG A 246 -1.98 9.01 -1.50
C ARG A 246 -2.68 7.71 -1.92
N LEU A 247 -3.95 7.55 -1.55
CA LEU A 247 -4.71 6.35 -1.87
C LEU A 247 -5.08 6.31 -3.36
N GLU A 248 -5.44 7.47 -3.92
CA GLU A 248 -5.72 7.63 -5.35
C GLU A 248 -4.47 7.39 -6.20
N ALA A 249 -3.29 7.85 -5.75
CA ALA A 249 -2.02 7.58 -6.42
C ALA A 249 -1.72 6.07 -6.50
N LEU A 250 -1.83 5.37 -5.37
CA LEU A 250 -1.62 3.92 -5.33
C LEU A 250 -2.66 3.17 -6.17
N ALA A 251 -3.95 3.54 -6.05
CA ALA A 251 -5.03 2.93 -6.81
C ALA A 251 -4.90 3.13 -8.32
N ARG A 252 -4.40 4.30 -8.75
CA ARG A 252 -4.12 4.56 -10.16
C ARG A 252 -3.03 3.65 -10.69
N LEU A 253 -1.92 3.55 -9.95
CA LEU A 253 -0.80 2.70 -10.36
C LEU A 253 -1.24 1.22 -10.46
N HIS A 254 -1.99 0.72 -9.47
CA HIS A 254 -2.60 -0.61 -9.54
C HIS A 254 -3.51 -0.79 -10.76
N ALA A 255 -4.40 0.17 -11.03
CA ALA A 255 -5.30 0.11 -12.18
C ALA A 255 -4.52 0.04 -13.50
N ILE A 256 -3.50 0.91 -13.68
CA ILE A 256 -2.64 0.89 -14.86
C ILE A 256 -1.95 -0.48 -14.99
N LEU A 257 -1.33 -1.00 -13.93
CA LEU A 257 -0.68 -2.32 -13.95
C LEU A 257 -1.64 -3.43 -14.39
N LEU A 258 -2.86 -3.48 -13.84
CA LEU A 258 -3.87 -4.48 -14.24
C LEU A 258 -4.25 -4.35 -15.72
N TYR A 259 -4.47 -3.13 -16.21
CA TYR A 259 -4.75 -2.92 -17.63
C TYR A 259 -3.58 -3.35 -18.52
N GLN A 260 -2.34 -3.02 -18.15
CA GLN A 260 -1.17 -3.42 -18.94
C GLN A 260 -0.98 -4.94 -18.95
N ILE A 261 -1.15 -5.60 -17.80
CA ILE A 261 -1.10 -7.07 -17.71
C ILE A 261 -2.12 -7.69 -18.67
N ILE A 262 -3.39 -7.28 -18.62
CA ILE A 262 -4.41 -7.82 -19.53
C ILE A 262 -4.02 -7.58 -20.99
N ARG A 263 -3.69 -6.33 -21.35
CA ARG A 263 -3.43 -5.94 -22.74
C ARG A 263 -2.18 -6.59 -23.34
N ILE A 264 -1.17 -6.89 -22.53
CA ILE A 264 0.07 -7.53 -22.98
C ILE A 264 -0.13 -9.04 -23.17
N PHE A 265 -0.82 -9.70 -22.22
CA PHE A 265 -0.92 -11.16 -22.17
C PHE A 265 -2.17 -11.74 -22.85
N ASP A 266 -3.15 -10.92 -23.24
CA ASP A 266 -4.40 -11.39 -23.88
C ASP A 266 -4.18 -12.20 -25.17
N GLY A 267 -3.24 -11.76 -26.02
CA GLY A 267 -2.98 -12.37 -27.33
C GLY A 267 -3.33 -11.46 -28.52
N ASP A 268 -4.17 -10.44 -28.35
CA ASP A 268 -4.49 -9.47 -29.39
C ASP A 268 -3.29 -8.57 -29.75
N ILE A 269 -2.85 -8.63 -31.01
CA ILE A 269 -1.64 -7.96 -31.50
C ILE A 269 -1.78 -6.42 -31.45
N PRO A 270 -2.87 -5.79 -31.97
CA PRO A 270 -3.06 -4.35 -31.86
C PRO A 270 -3.11 -3.85 -30.41
N MET A 271 -3.80 -4.56 -29.53
CA MET A 271 -3.91 -4.21 -28.12
C MET A 271 -2.56 -4.28 -27.42
N ARG A 272 -1.76 -5.32 -27.70
CA ARG A 272 -0.38 -5.45 -27.19
C ARG A 272 0.49 -4.30 -27.67
N ALA A 273 0.50 -3.98 -28.97
CA ALA A 273 1.31 -2.89 -29.51
C ALA A 273 0.94 -1.54 -28.86
N SER A 274 -0.34 -1.28 -28.68
CA SER A 274 -0.84 -0.09 -27.98
C SER A 274 -0.45 -0.08 -26.49
N ALA A 275 -0.42 -1.25 -25.83
CA ALA A 275 0.02 -1.38 -24.44
C ALA A 275 1.49 -1.04 -24.28
N GLN A 276 2.33 -1.61 -25.16
CA GLN A 276 3.77 -1.37 -25.18
C GLN A 276 4.13 0.11 -25.32
N GLN A 277 3.42 0.84 -26.18
CA GLN A 277 3.60 2.29 -26.32
C GLN A 277 3.23 3.05 -25.04
N SER A 278 2.25 2.56 -24.29
CA SER A 278 1.76 3.19 -23.06
C SER A 278 2.47 2.73 -21.78
N LEU A 279 3.43 1.79 -21.85
CA LEU A 279 4.18 1.32 -20.67
C LEU A 279 5.00 2.44 -20.02
N THR A 280 5.42 3.44 -20.81
CA THR A 280 6.14 4.63 -20.32
C THR A 280 5.34 5.43 -19.31
N ALA A 281 4.00 5.29 -19.28
CA ALA A 281 3.14 5.97 -18.31
C ALA A 281 3.21 5.37 -16.89
N LEU A 282 3.80 4.18 -16.71
CA LEU A 282 4.02 3.60 -15.39
C LEU A 282 5.04 4.39 -14.57
N GLU A 283 6.08 4.94 -15.21
CA GLU A 283 7.12 5.72 -14.54
C GLU A 283 6.59 6.98 -13.85
N PRO A 284 5.88 7.90 -14.52
CA PRO A 284 5.33 9.09 -13.85
C PRO A 284 4.27 8.73 -12.80
N ALA A 285 3.49 7.65 -13.00
CA ALA A 285 2.52 7.19 -12.00
C ALA A 285 3.19 6.65 -10.73
N MET A 286 4.31 5.94 -10.90
CA MET A 286 5.16 5.45 -9.81
C MET A 286 5.88 6.60 -9.09
N LEU A 287 6.45 7.56 -9.83
CA LEU A 287 7.09 8.74 -9.24
C LEU A 287 6.09 9.59 -8.42
N ALA A 288 4.83 9.69 -8.85
CA ALA A 288 3.79 10.39 -8.10
C ALA A 288 3.42 9.71 -6.77
N LEU A 289 3.75 8.42 -6.60
CA LEU A 289 3.52 7.69 -5.36
C LEU A 289 4.65 7.90 -4.33
N LEU A 290 5.89 8.09 -4.80
CA LEU A 290 7.08 8.17 -3.95
C LEU A 290 6.97 9.13 -2.75
N PRO A 291 6.42 10.36 -2.87
CA PRO A 291 6.35 11.30 -1.75
C PRO A 291 5.52 10.79 -0.55
N PHE A 292 4.70 9.76 -0.73
CA PHE A 292 3.84 9.21 0.31
C PHE A 292 4.44 7.96 0.97
N VAL A 293 5.51 7.40 0.42
CA VAL A 293 6.10 6.12 0.85
C VAL A 293 7.20 6.37 1.87
N LYS A 294 7.15 5.60 2.95
CA LYS A 294 8.19 5.56 3.97
C LYS A 294 9.11 4.36 3.72
N TRP A 295 10.40 4.62 3.61
CA TRP A 295 11.42 3.60 3.44
C TRP A 295 12.07 3.29 4.79
N GLU A 296 12.20 2.01 5.08
CA GLU A 296 12.86 1.53 6.30
C GLU A 296 14.34 1.32 5.96
N SER A 297 15.22 2.08 6.62
CA SER A 297 16.65 2.15 6.28
C SER A 297 17.49 1.01 6.86
N SER A 298 16.96 0.24 7.80
CA SER A 298 17.66 -0.87 8.46
C SER A 298 16.68 -1.95 8.89
N GLN A 299 17.15 -3.19 9.01
CA GLN A 299 16.47 -4.17 9.85
C GLN A 299 16.29 -3.51 11.23
N PRO A 300 15.11 -3.58 11.85
CA PRO A 300 14.98 -3.15 13.23
C PRO A 300 16.11 -3.81 14.02
N THR A 301 17.03 -3.01 14.57
CA THR A 301 18.09 -3.49 15.47
C THR A 301 17.50 -4.22 16.68
N THR A 302 16.22 -3.98 16.94
CA THR A 302 15.37 -4.66 17.89
C THR A 302 14.69 -5.87 17.25
N GLY A 303 15.15 -7.06 17.63
CA GLY A 303 14.34 -8.27 17.51
C GLY A 303 13.04 -8.17 18.35
N PRO A 304 12.19 -9.21 18.32
CA PRO A 304 10.91 -9.30 19.04
C PRO A 304 10.91 -9.02 20.57
N ALA A 305 12.06 -8.67 21.16
CA ALA A 305 12.27 -8.63 22.61
C ALA A 305 12.42 -7.23 23.22
N GLU A 306 12.74 -6.17 22.48
CA GLU A 306 13.19 -4.91 23.09
C GLU A 306 12.14 -3.79 23.13
N ASP A 307 11.06 -3.86 22.34
CA ASP A 307 9.92 -2.94 22.44
C ASP A 307 8.64 -3.67 22.87
N GLN A 308 8.71 -4.39 24.00
CA GLN A 308 7.58 -5.13 24.59
C GLN A 308 6.38 -4.23 24.93
N SER A 309 6.55 -2.91 24.93
CA SER A 309 5.53 -1.92 25.24
C SER A 309 4.68 -1.52 24.02
N PHE A 310 5.11 -1.85 22.79
CA PHE A 310 4.36 -1.51 21.58
C PHE A 310 3.39 -2.63 21.20
N CYS A 311 2.08 -2.39 21.38
CA CYS A 311 1.03 -3.26 20.87
C CYS A 311 0.46 -2.66 19.57
N PRO A 312 0.63 -3.32 18.41
CA PRO A 312 0.10 -2.82 17.14
C PRO A 312 -1.41 -2.53 17.23
N THR A 313 -1.78 -1.28 16.98
CA THR A 313 -3.18 -0.86 16.88
C THR A 313 -3.76 -1.20 15.51
N LYS A 314 -5.09 -1.11 15.37
CA LYS A 314 -5.75 -1.28 14.08
C LYS A 314 -5.29 -0.23 13.07
N GLU A 315 -5.12 1.00 13.52
CA GLU A 315 -4.66 2.13 12.69
C GLU A 315 -3.22 1.90 12.24
N PHE A 316 -2.36 1.39 13.12
CA PHE A 316 -0.99 1.00 12.77
C PHE A 316 -0.98 -0.08 11.70
N TRP A 317 -1.74 -1.16 11.88
CA TRP A 317 -1.81 -2.25 10.91
C TRP A 317 -2.35 -1.79 9.55
N GLN A 318 -3.35 -0.91 9.54
CA GLN A 318 -3.87 -0.31 8.31
C GLN A 318 -2.85 0.57 7.59
N GLU A 319 -2.08 1.37 8.35
CA GLU A 319 -0.99 2.17 7.78
C GLU A 319 0.13 1.27 7.25
N TRP A 320 0.50 0.22 7.98
CA TRP A 320 1.50 -0.76 7.54
C TRP A 320 1.08 -1.44 6.24
N ILE A 321 -0.18 -1.91 6.14
CA ILE A 321 -0.73 -2.49 4.90
C ILE A 321 -0.59 -1.51 3.73
N TRP A 322 -0.91 -0.24 3.96
CA TRP A 322 -0.82 0.77 2.91
C TRP A 322 0.62 1.01 2.48
N GLN A 323 1.55 1.21 3.43
CA GLN A 323 2.97 1.45 3.16
C GLN A 323 3.60 0.25 2.44
N GLU A 324 3.36 -0.95 2.94
CA GLU A 324 3.93 -2.16 2.35
C GLU A 324 3.35 -2.46 0.96
N SER A 325 2.05 -2.24 0.75
CA SER A 325 1.46 -2.35 -0.59
C SER A 325 2.07 -1.32 -1.54
N ALA A 326 2.31 -0.08 -1.09
CA ALA A 326 2.94 0.94 -1.91
C ALA A 326 4.38 0.57 -2.30
N ARG A 327 5.20 0.14 -1.35
CA ARG A 327 6.57 -0.33 -1.61
C ARG A 327 6.59 -1.49 -2.59
N ARG A 328 5.83 -2.56 -2.32
CA ARG A 328 5.74 -3.73 -3.22
C ARG A 328 5.25 -3.37 -4.62
N THR A 329 4.35 -2.39 -4.74
CA THR A 329 3.85 -1.93 -6.05
C THR A 329 4.93 -1.22 -6.84
N ILE A 330 5.76 -0.40 -6.17
CA ILE A 330 6.91 0.26 -6.79
C ILE A 330 7.90 -0.80 -7.29
N PHE A 331 8.29 -1.74 -6.41
CA PHE A 331 9.16 -2.85 -6.78
C PHE A 331 8.61 -3.66 -7.95
N PHE A 332 7.33 -4.04 -7.90
CA PHE A 332 6.69 -4.78 -8.98
C PHE A 332 6.67 -3.97 -10.29
N THR A 333 6.45 -2.66 -10.23
CA THR A 333 6.44 -1.79 -11.41
C THR A 333 7.80 -1.77 -12.08
N CYS A 334 8.89 -1.63 -11.30
CA CYS A 334 10.26 -1.72 -11.80
C CYS A 334 10.52 -3.10 -12.42
N PHE A 335 10.23 -4.18 -11.67
CA PHE A 335 10.38 -5.55 -12.15
C PHE A 335 9.63 -5.80 -13.47
N PHE A 336 8.39 -5.31 -13.58
CA PHE A 336 7.56 -5.47 -14.77
C PHE A 336 8.12 -4.71 -15.97
N LEU A 337 8.61 -3.48 -15.77
CA LEU A 337 9.26 -2.70 -16.82
C LEU A 337 10.54 -3.36 -17.32
N ILE A 338 11.39 -3.85 -16.41
CA ILE A 338 12.66 -4.51 -16.74
C ILE A 338 12.40 -5.82 -17.48
N THR A 339 11.52 -6.67 -16.93
CA THR A 339 11.08 -7.91 -17.57
C THR A 339 10.60 -7.64 -18.99
N HIS A 340 9.80 -6.60 -19.20
CA HIS A 340 9.33 -6.23 -20.54
C HIS A 340 10.49 -5.82 -21.47
N GLN A 341 11.44 -4.98 -21.03
CA GLN A 341 12.59 -4.58 -21.84
C GLN A 341 13.44 -5.79 -22.28
N MET A 342 13.68 -6.72 -21.36
CA MET A 342 14.41 -7.97 -21.64
C MET A 342 13.69 -8.82 -22.68
N LEU A 343 12.37 -8.99 -22.55
CA LEU A 343 11.57 -9.78 -23.50
C LEU A 343 11.54 -9.19 -24.92
N ILE A 344 11.80 -7.89 -25.08
CA ILE A 344 11.90 -7.25 -26.41
C ILE A 344 13.35 -7.07 -26.88
N GLY A 345 14.33 -7.63 -26.17
CA GLY A 345 15.75 -7.56 -26.52
C GLY A 345 16.34 -6.15 -26.45
N ARG A 346 15.80 -5.30 -25.57
CA ARG A 346 16.36 -3.97 -25.30
C ARG A 346 17.10 -3.98 -23.97
N GLU A 347 18.39 -3.75 -24.02
CA GLU A 347 19.19 -3.48 -22.82
C GLU A 347 19.11 -1.97 -22.50
N PRO A 348 18.91 -1.59 -21.22
CA PRO A 348 19.01 -0.19 -20.82
C PRO A 348 20.47 0.28 -21.01
N PRO A 349 20.71 1.46 -21.61
CA PRO A 349 22.04 1.91 -22.00
C PRO A 349 23.05 2.09 -20.84
N ASN A 350 22.58 2.16 -19.59
CA ASN A 350 23.40 2.30 -18.37
C ASN A 350 23.13 1.18 -17.35
N GLY A 351 22.60 0.02 -17.78
CA GLY A 351 22.08 -0.98 -16.85
C GLY A 351 20.81 -0.51 -16.12
N CYS A 352 20.29 -1.32 -15.20
CA CYS A 352 19.09 -0.95 -14.44
C CYS A 352 19.39 -0.15 -13.16
N SER A 353 20.65 -0.12 -12.71
CA SER A 353 21.05 0.42 -11.41
C SER A 353 20.71 1.90 -11.25
N ASP A 354 21.05 2.74 -12.23
CA ASP A 354 20.81 4.19 -12.16
C ASP A 354 19.32 4.59 -12.21
N ARG A 355 18.48 3.75 -12.82
CA ARG A 355 17.11 4.15 -13.19
C ARG A 355 16.09 4.00 -12.06
N TYR A 356 16.36 3.13 -11.10
CA TYR A 356 15.38 2.74 -10.06
C TYR A 356 15.94 2.76 -8.62
N ILE A 357 16.92 3.63 -8.35
CA ILE A 357 17.60 3.84 -7.05
C ILE A 357 16.62 4.08 -5.88
N PHE A 358 15.38 4.52 -6.15
CA PHE A 358 14.38 4.76 -5.12
C PHE A 358 13.76 3.49 -4.51
N CYS A 359 14.04 2.29 -5.03
CA CYS A 359 13.58 1.03 -4.44
C CYS A 359 14.42 0.67 -3.21
N GLN A 360 14.20 1.37 -2.09
CA GLN A 360 15.11 1.29 -0.93
C GLN A 360 14.87 0.06 -0.06
N SER A 361 13.61 -0.26 0.25
CA SER A 361 13.28 -1.44 1.05
C SER A 361 11.85 -1.94 0.92
N TRP A 362 11.62 -3.21 1.29
CA TRP A 362 10.29 -3.83 1.41
C TRP A 362 10.32 -4.97 2.44
N THR A 363 9.17 -5.48 2.87
CA THR A 363 9.09 -6.51 3.93
C THR A 363 8.87 -7.89 3.34
N MET A 364 9.84 -8.80 3.53
CA MET A 364 9.76 -10.21 3.16
C MET A 364 9.35 -11.06 4.37
N SER A 365 8.14 -10.85 4.87
CA SER A 365 7.64 -11.57 6.05
C SER A 365 6.20 -12.02 5.83
N ALA A 366 6.04 -13.26 5.36
CA ALA A 366 4.75 -13.84 5.01
C ALA A 366 3.76 -13.85 6.18
N HIS A 367 4.25 -14.03 7.40
CA HIS A 367 3.41 -13.99 8.61
C HIS A 367 2.77 -12.60 8.85
N LEU A 368 3.48 -11.51 8.50
CA LEU A 368 2.95 -10.15 8.62
C LEU A 368 2.02 -9.82 7.45
N TRP A 369 2.45 -10.13 6.21
CA TRP A 369 1.67 -9.86 5.01
C TRP A 369 0.40 -10.72 4.91
N GLY A 370 0.43 -11.95 5.42
CA GLY A 370 -0.69 -12.88 5.39
C GLY A 370 -1.60 -12.80 6.62
N ALA A 371 -1.34 -11.89 7.56
CA ALA A 371 -2.10 -11.81 8.81
C ALA A 371 -3.60 -11.54 8.53
N PRO A 372 -4.52 -12.41 8.99
CA PRO A 372 -5.93 -12.28 8.64
C PRO A 372 -6.66 -11.21 9.46
N ASN A 373 -6.11 -10.77 10.59
CA ASN A 373 -6.65 -9.67 11.40
C ASN A 373 -5.53 -9.00 12.23
N VAL A 374 -5.87 -7.90 12.90
CA VAL A 374 -4.92 -7.11 13.71
C VAL A 374 -4.32 -7.90 14.88
N VAL A 375 -5.06 -8.87 15.44
CA VAL A 375 -4.57 -9.68 16.56
C VAL A 375 -3.49 -10.63 16.07
N ASP A 376 -3.74 -11.35 14.98
CA ASP A 376 -2.74 -12.23 14.37
C ASP A 376 -1.53 -11.45 13.87
N PHE A 377 -1.73 -10.25 13.33
CA PHE A 377 -0.65 -9.33 12.99
C PHE A 377 0.17 -8.95 14.23
N ALA A 378 -0.47 -8.58 15.34
CA ALA A 378 0.22 -8.21 16.57
C ALA A 378 0.99 -9.40 17.20
N ILE A 379 0.43 -10.62 17.12
CA ILE A 379 1.12 -11.85 17.54
C ILE A 379 2.36 -12.07 16.66
N ALA A 380 2.19 -12.05 15.34
CA ALA A 380 3.32 -12.21 14.41
C ALA A 380 4.37 -11.11 14.60
N TRP A 381 3.95 -9.87 14.82
CA TRP A 381 4.83 -8.72 15.06
C TRP A 381 5.69 -8.88 16.32
N ARG A 382 5.16 -9.57 17.33
CA ARG A 382 5.87 -9.81 18.59
C ARG A 382 6.69 -11.09 18.59
N GLU A 383 6.29 -12.10 17.84
CA GLU A 383 6.86 -13.46 17.99
C GLU A 383 7.76 -13.87 16.83
N LYS A 384 7.66 -13.20 15.67
CA LYS A 384 8.40 -13.55 14.46
C LYS A 384 9.48 -12.53 14.16
N LYS A 385 10.52 -12.96 13.45
CA LYS A 385 11.56 -12.06 12.94
C LYS A 385 10.98 -11.26 11.76
N HIS A 386 11.30 -9.97 11.71
CA HIS A 386 10.89 -9.09 10.61
C HIS A 386 12.03 -8.97 9.61
N PHE A 387 11.81 -9.45 8.39
CA PHE A 387 12.79 -9.37 7.32
C PHE A 387 12.50 -8.15 6.46
N VAL A 388 13.07 -7.01 6.84
CA VAL A 388 13.10 -5.82 5.99
C VAL A 388 14.27 -5.97 5.03
N ILE A 389 13.96 -6.08 3.74
CA ILE A 389 14.93 -6.29 2.67
C ILE A 389 15.28 -4.95 2.06
N ASN A 390 16.57 -4.65 2.03
CA ASN A 390 17.17 -3.52 1.33
C ASN A 390 18.35 -3.99 0.46
N GLN A 391 19.07 -3.04 -0.15
CA GLN A 391 20.15 -3.36 -1.08
C GLN A 391 21.29 -4.20 -0.50
N GLN A 392 21.54 -4.13 0.80
CA GLN A 392 22.70 -4.77 1.42
C GLN A 392 22.32 -6.02 2.22
N SER A 393 21.03 -6.16 2.58
CA SER A 393 20.58 -7.19 3.52
C SER A 393 19.94 -8.42 2.88
N PHE A 394 19.73 -8.44 1.55
CA PHE A 394 18.99 -9.54 0.90
C PHE A 394 19.62 -10.91 1.15
N ASN A 395 20.92 -11.06 0.85
CA ASN A 395 21.64 -12.31 1.07
C ASN A 395 21.67 -12.70 2.54
N GLU A 396 21.82 -11.73 3.45
CA GLU A 396 21.84 -11.99 4.89
C GLU A 396 20.48 -12.45 5.41
N ALA A 397 19.41 -11.80 4.97
CA ALA A 397 18.05 -12.16 5.30
C ALA A 397 17.72 -13.58 4.81
N LEU A 398 18.17 -13.97 3.62
CA LEU A 398 17.98 -15.33 3.10
C LEU A 398 18.76 -16.40 3.86
N ARG A 399 19.87 -16.06 4.55
CA ARG A 399 20.56 -17.01 5.43
C ARG A 399 19.68 -17.36 6.64
N ASP A 400 19.07 -16.36 7.24
CA ASP A 400 18.30 -16.47 8.48
C ASP A 400 16.83 -16.87 8.28
N ALA A 401 16.25 -16.60 7.12
CA ALA A 401 14.85 -16.87 6.84
C ALA A 401 14.57 -18.38 6.72
N SER A 402 13.38 -18.78 7.19
CA SER A 402 12.79 -20.08 6.90
C SER A 402 11.96 -20.02 5.60
N ALA A 403 11.60 -21.19 5.06
CA ALA A 403 10.77 -21.24 3.86
C ALA A 403 9.39 -20.60 4.04
N ASP A 404 8.82 -20.69 5.25
CA ASP A 404 7.49 -20.15 5.57
C ASP A 404 7.49 -18.62 5.75
N ASP A 405 8.66 -17.99 5.88
CA ASP A 405 8.78 -16.53 5.96
C ASP A 405 8.62 -15.86 4.57
N ILE A 406 8.76 -16.62 3.49
CA ILE A 406 8.78 -16.10 2.11
C ILE A 406 7.41 -16.25 1.44
N ASP A 407 6.74 -15.12 1.25
CA ASP A 407 5.47 -15.07 0.54
C ASP A 407 5.62 -15.12 -0.99
N LEU A 408 4.49 -15.06 -1.70
CA LEU A 408 4.47 -15.16 -3.16
C LEU A 408 5.29 -14.05 -3.84
N PHE A 409 5.31 -12.84 -3.28
CA PHE A 409 6.06 -11.72 -3.86
C PHE A 409 7.56 -11.93 -3.68
N GLY A 410 8.00 -12.37 -2.50
CA GLY A 410 9.38 -12.75 -2.26
C GLY A 410 9.86 -13.88 -3.16
N ARG A 411 9.03 -14.90 -3.38
CA ARG A 411 9.32 -16.00 -4.33
C ARG A 411 9.55 -15.49 -5.75
N MET A 412 8.72 -14.55 -6.23
CA MET A 412 8.90 -13.95 -7.56
C MET A 412 10.25 -13.25 -7.69
N LEU A 413 10.62 -12.45 -6.68
CA LEU A 413 11.88 -11.71 -6.67
C LEU A 413 13.10 -12.63 -6.48
N MET A 414 12.99 -13.67 -5.66
CA MET A 414 14.03 -14.68 -5.49
C MET A 414 14.28 -15.46 -6.78
N VAL A 415 13.24 -15.91 -7.49
CA VAL A 415 13.43 -16.60 -8.78
C VAL A 415 14.03 -15.65 -9.81
N GLY A 416 13.64 -14.37 -9.80
CA GLY A 416 14.30 -13.35 -10.61
C GLY A 416 15.81 -13.30 -10.33
N ALA A 417 16.20 -13.08 -9.07
CA ALA A 417 17.58 -12.84 -8.68
C ALA A 417 18.49 -14.09 -8.67
N LEU A 418 17.98 -15.24 -8.23
CA LEU A 418 18.77 -16.47 -8.07
C LEU A 418 18.55 -17.48 -9.21
N GLY A 419 17.44 -17.36 -9.95
CA GLY A 419 16.99 -18.41 -10.85
C GLY A 419 16.17 -19.49 -10.16
N ILE A 420 15.41 -20.24 -10.96
CA ILE A 420 14.38 -21.17 -10.51
C ILE A 420 14.96 -22.37 -9.76
N ASP A 421 16.08 -22.91 -10.21
CA ASP A 421 16.65 -24.13 -9.64
C ASP A 421 17.36 -23.85 -8.31
N ASP A 422 18.13 -22.76 -8.22
CA ASP A 422 18.74 -22.32 -6.96
C ASP A 422 17.68 -21.92 -5.93
N THR A 423 16.60 -21.26 -6.38
CA THR A 423 15.46 -20.96 -5.51
C THR A 423 14.80 -22.25 -5.01
N ARG A 424 14.53 -23.23 -5.88
CA ARG A 424 13.97 -24.54 -5.47
C ARG A 424 14.87 -25.24 -4.46
N LEU A 425 16.19 -25.24 -4.70
CA LEU A 425 17.16 -25.84 -3.79
C LEU A 425 17.17 -25.12 -2.43
N TRP A 426 17.10 -23.79 -2.43
CA TRP A 426 17.01 -22.99 -1.20
C TRP A 426 15.77 -23.36 -0.38
N PHE A 427 14.60 -23.50 -1.02
CA PHE A 427 13.36 -23.91 -0.36
C PHE A 427 13.44 -25.34 0.17
N TYR A 428 13.94 -26.27 -0.63
CA TYR A 428 14.09 -27.68 -0.24
C TYR A 428 14.98 -27.83 1.01
N ASN A 429 16.12 -27.14 1.03
CA ASN A 429 17.05 -27.16 2.17
C ASN A 429 16.47 -26.58 3.47
N ARG A 430 15.37 -25.81 3.36
CA ARG A 430 14.65 -25.22 4.49
C ARG A 430 13.30 -25.89 4.77
N GLY A 431 13.07 -27.08 4.21
CA GLY A 431 11.86 -27.87 4.45
C GLY A 431 10.60 -27.33 3.76
N GLY A 432 10.76 -26.42 2.79
CA GLY A 432 9.66 -25.88 2.00
C GLY A 432 9.68 -26.32 0.54
N THR A 433 8.67 -25.89 -0.19
CA THR A 433 8.55 -26.10 -1.64
C THR A 433 8.26 -24.78 -2.31
N LEU A 434 8.85 -24.55 -3.49
CA LEU A 434 8.59 -23.35 -4.28
C LEU A 434 7.20 -23.37 -4.92
#